data_AF-G6AJ00-F1
#
_entry.id   AF-G6AJ00-F1
#
_cell.length_a   1.000
_cell.length_b   1.000
_cell.length_c   1.000
_cell.angle_alpha   90.00
_cell.angle_beta   90.00
_cell.angle_gamma   90.00
#
_symmetry.space_group_name_H-M   'P 1'
#
loop_
_entity.id
_entity.type
_entity.pdbx_description
1 polymer ?
#
loop_
_entity_poly.entity_id
_entity_poly.type
_entity_poly.pdbx_seq_one_letter_code
_entity_poly.pdbx_strand_id
1 'polypeptide(L)'
;MRLKKIVSNLLLLCFILLVSCSADSYQGDDISLKNLHEGDLMFVVKETSNPITDATQGIDGLKIDHVAIYHHTDSADYALEAIGKGVVLTPLTAFLNRTKGKEGKPLVAVGRVIVDCDMNTSMKHALSYLGRPYDHFYMPDDKEIYCSELVQKSFVDHHGLPVFPTIPMSFHDKDGKILDSWKQFYAFYHREVPEGEPGTNPGQLSRDKAVKVTYAF
;
A
#
# COMPACT_ATOMS: atom_id res chain seq x y z
N MET A 1 -55.60 -43.14 47.41
CA MET A 1 -56.21 -42.26 46.39
C MET A 1 -55.39 -40.98 46.34
N ARG A 2 -54.98 -40.56 45.13
CA ARG A 2 -53.75 -39.79 44.84
C ARG A 2 -53.83 -38.30 45.20
N LEU A 3 -52.86 -37.76 45.96
CA LEU A 3 -52.49 -36.34 45.92
C LEU A 3 -51.66 -36.08 44.66
N LYS A 4 -52.13 -35.17 43.79
CA LYS A 4 -51.39 -34.70 42.61
C LYS A 4 -50.55 -33.48 42.98
N LYS A 5 -49.24 -33.57 42.72
CA LYS A 5 -48.29 -32.45 42.64
C LYS A 5 -48.82 -31.43 41.63
N ILE A 6 -48.88 -30.16 42.02
CA ILE A 6 -49.01 -29.04 41.08
C ILE A 6 -47.64 -28.38 40.99
N VAL A 7 -47.20 -28.27 39.74
CA VAL A 7 -45.86 -27.97 39.29
C VAL A 7 -45.68 -26.46 39.21
N SER A 8 -44.45 -26.05 39.52
CA SER A 8 -43.79 -24.76 39.32
C SER A 8 -44.14 -24.00 38.04
N ASN A 9 -43.80 -22.70 38.05
CA ASN A 9 -43.66 -21.72 36.95
C ASN A 9 -44.85 -20.76 36.87
N LEU A 10 -44.69 -19.46 37.14
CA LEU A 10 -43.97 -18.56 36.25
C LEU A 10 -43.53 -17.29 37.03
N LEU A 11 -42.30 -17.29 37.54
CA LEU A 11 -41.58 -16.05 37.80
C LEU A 11 -41.36 -15.39 36.44
N LEU A 12 -42.18 -14.39 36.10
CA LEU A 12 -41.89 -13.47 34.99
C LEU A 12 -40.85 -12.47 35.50
N LEU A 13 -39.63 -12.95 35.70
CA LEU A 13 -38.48 -12.09 35.97
C LEU A 13 -38.02 -11.53 34.63
N CYS A 14 -38.12 -10.21 34.47
CA CYS A 14 -37.60 -9.43 33.36
C CYS A 14 -36.11 -9.77 33.12
N PHE A 15 -35.82 -10.72 32.24
CA PHE A 15 -34.53 -10.83 31.58
C PHE A 15 -34.53 -9.79 30.46
N ILE A 16 -34.25 -8.54 30.83
CA ILE A 16 -33.77 -7.55 29.87
C ILE A 16 -32.44 -8.12 29.39
N LEU A 17 -32.47 -8.76 28.22
CA LEU A 17 -31.29 -9.07 27.44
C LEU A 17 -30.64 -7.72 27.11
N LEU A 18 -29.71 -7.29 27.95
CA LEU A 18 -28.63 -6.40 27.55
C LEU A 18 -27.81 -7.19 26.54
N VAL A 19 -28.31 -7.22 25.29
CA VAL A 19 -27.44 -7.40 24.13
C VAL A 19 -26.53 -6.19 24.17
N SER A 20 -25.41 -6.36 24.88
CA SER A 20 -24.25 -5.51 24.71
C SER A 20 -23.86 -5.74 23.25
N CYS A 21 -24.36 -4.89 22.36
CA CYS A 21 -23.63 -4.56 21.17
C CYS A 21 -22.30 -4.04 21.69
N SER A 22 -21.31 -4.92 21.80
CA SER A 22 -19.94 -4.53 21.55
C SER A 22 -19.96 -4.04 20.11
N ALA A 23 -20.33 -2.77 19.93
CA ALA A 23 -19.68 -2.00 18.91
C ALA A 23 -18.22 -2.12 19.30
N ASP A 24 -17.50 -3.02 18.64
CA ASP A 24 -16.06 -2.98 18.61
C ASP A 24 -15.75 -1.56 18.14
N SER A 25 -15.50 -0.70 19.11
CA SER A 25 -14.87 0.56 18.85
C SER A 25 -13.59 0.17 18.14
N TYR A 26 -13.51 0.46 16.84
CA TYR A 26 -12.26 0.59 16.12
C TYR A 26 -11.42 1.61 16.90
N GLN A 27 -10.76 1.15 17.95
CA GLN A 27 -9.58 1.80 18.51
C GLN A 27 -8.64 1.79 17.32
N GLY A 28 -8.50 2.96 16.67
CA GLY A 28 -7.74 3.06 15.45
C GLY A 28 -6.37 2.47 15.70
N ASP A 29 -6.07 1.36 15.03
CA ASP A 29 -4.79 0.69 15.13
C ASP A 29 -3.68 1.75 14.95
N ASP A 30 -2.66 1.69 15.80
CA ASP A 30 -1.44 2.46 15.62
C ASP A 30 -0.78 2.00 14.32
N ILE A 31 -1.05 2.70 13.21
CA ILE A 31 -0.38 2.46 11.94
C ILE A 31 0.96 3.18 12.05
N SER A 32 2.05 2.42 12.18
CA SER A 32 3.39 2.99 12.34
C SER A 32 4.46 1.96 11.97
N LEU A 33 5.69 2.42 11.76
CA LEU A 33 6.85 1.52 11.55
C LEU A 33 7.12 0.57 12.73
N LYS A 34 6.53 0.83 13.90
CA LYS A 34 6.65 -0.02 15.09
C LYS A 34 5.56 -1.08 15.18
N ASN A 35 4.54 -0.99 14.33
CA ASN A 35 3.37 -1.87 14.32
C ASN A 35 2.92 -2.14 12.88
N LEU A 36 3.86 -2.64 12.07
CA LEU A 36 3.61 -3.05 10.69
C LEU A 36 2.85 -4.38 10.66
N HIS A 37 1.85 -4.47 9.80
CA HIS A 37 1.08 -5.68 9.52
C HIS A 37 1.29 -6.11 8.08
N GLU A 38 1.20 -7.42 7.82
CA GLU A 38 1.33 -8.00 6.48
C GLU A 38 0.53 -7.20 5.44
N GLY A 39 1.19 -6.75 4.38
CA GLY A 39 0.59 -5.95 3.32
C GLY A 39 0.52 -4.44 3.57
N ASP A 40 0.97 -3.94 4.73
CA ASP A 40 1.13 -2.51 4.93
C ASP A 40 2.08 -1.93 3.87
N LEU A 41 1.68 -0.78 3.32
CA LEU A 41 2.44 -0.05 2.31
C LEU A 41 3.43 0.89 2.99
N MET A 42 4.70 0.83 2.59
CA MET A 42 5.77 1.69 3.08
C MET A 42 6.16 2.68 1.98
N PHE A 43 5.63 3.90 2.06
CA PHE A 43 5.89 4.98 1.11
C PHE A 43 7.16 5.74 1.50
N VAL A 44 8.16 5.76 0.63
CA VAL A 44 9.43 6.45 0.87
C VAL A 44 9.31 7.93 0.52
N VAL A 45 9.67 8.79 1.46
CA VAL A 45 9.62 10.25 1.31
C VAL A 45 11.02 10.81 1.09
N LYS A 46 11.14 11.76 0.18
CA LYS A 46 12.41 12.43 -0.19
C LYS A 46 12.45 13.85 0.35
N GLU A 47 13.62 14.24 0.88
CA GLU A 47 13.87 15.63 1.28
C GLU A 47 14.03 16.55 0.06
N THR A 48 14.55 16.01 -1.04
CA THR A 48 14.76 16.71 -2.30
C THR A 48 13.83 16.19 -3.38
N SER A 49 13.44 17.08 -4.29
CA SER A 49 12.68 16.71 -5.48
C SER A 49 13.48 15.83 -6.43
N ASN A 50 12.75 15.09 -7.27
CA ASN A 50 13.24 14.27 -8.36
C ASN A 50 12.13 14.15 -9.44
N PRO A 51 12.42 13.61 -10.64
CA PRO A 51 11.45 13.53 -11.72
C PRO A 51 10.11 12.85 -11.38
N ILE A 52 10.10 11.90 -10.43
CA ILE A 52 8.87 11.24 -9.98
C ILE A 52 8.06 12.19 -9.10
N THR A 53 8.70 12.76 -8.08
CA THR A 53 8.04 13.66 -7.10
C THR A 53 7.65 15.02 -7.70
N ASP A 54 8.29 15.43 -8.80
CA ASP A 54 7.91 16.63 -9.54
C ASP A 54 6.73 16.38 -10.49
N ALA A 55 6.50 15.13 -10.89
CA ALA A 55 5.38 14.72 -11.74
C ALA A 55 4.15 14.19 -10.97
N THR A 56 4.30 13.92 -9.68
CA THR A 56 3.29 13.24 -8.87
C THR A 56 3.03 13.99 -7.56
N GLN A 57 1.86 13.74 -6.96
CA GLN A 57 1.47 14.36 -5.70
C GLN A 57 1.19 13.28 -4.65
N GLY A 58 2.03 13.23 -3.62
CA GLY A 58 1.81 12.43 -2.42
C GLY A 58 0.81 13.05 -1.45
N ILE A 59 0.36 12.25 -0.46
CA ILE A 59 -0.49 12.72 0.64
C ILE A 59 0.14 13.93 1.33
N ASP A 60 -0.68 14.95 1.61
CA ASP A 60 -0.27 16.22 2.24
C ASP A 60 0.94 16.92 1.58
N GLY A 61 1.19 16.64 0.29
CA GLY A 61 2.31 17.21 -0.45
C GLY A 61 3.66 16.53 -0.18
N LEU A 62 3.67 15.35 0.46
CA LEU A 62 4.88 14.56 0.64
C LEU A 62 5.50 14.16 -0.71
N LYS A 63 6.83 14.28 -0.81
CA LYS A 63 7.61 13.90 -2.00
C LYS A 63 7.87 12.40 -2.00
N ILE A 64 6.87 11.63 -2.40
CA ILE A 64 6.93 10.16 -2.41
C ILE A 64 7.41 9.68 -3.79
N ASP A 65 8.55 8.97 -3.83
CA ASP A 65 9.11 8.42 -5.07
C ASP A 65 9.10 6.89 -5.16
N HIS A 66 8.78 6.21 -4.06
CA HIS A 66 8.81 4.75 -3.99
C HIS A 66 7.78 4.22 -3.00
N VAL A 67 7.32 2.99 -3.22
CA VAL A 67 6.47 2.24 -2.30
C VAL A 67 6.94 0.79 -2.23
N ALA A 68 6.94 0.21 -1.04
CA ALA A 68 7.17 -1.20 -0.80
C ALA A 68 6.00 -1.81 -0.04
N ILE A 69 5.85 -3.13 -0.11
CA ILE A 69 4.86 -3.89 0.66
C ILE A 69 5.59 -4.54 1.84
N TYR A 70 5.12 -4.33 3.06
CA TYR A 70 5.66 -5.05 4.21
C TYR A 70 5.25 -6.52 4.15
N HIS A 71 6.23 -7.40 4.33
CA HIS A 71 6.05 -8.84 4.35
C HIS A 71 6.77 -9.44 5.55
N HIS A 72 6.06 -10.21 6.36
CA HIS A 72 6.58 -10.93 7.50
C HIS A 72 6.67 -12.43 7.22
N THR A 73 7.79 -13.03 7.61
CA THR A 73 7.94 -14.50 7.69
C THR A 73 8.29 -14.90 9.12
N ASP A 74 8.20 -16.19 9.43
CA ASP A 74 8.65 -16.74 10.71
C ASP A 74 10.11 -16.39 11.08
N SER A 75 10.93 -16.00 10.10
CA SER A 75 12.36 -15.74 10.27
C SER A 75 12.73 -14.26 10.25
N ALA A 76 12.03 -13.42 9.48
CA ALA A 76 12.40 -12.02 9.30
C ALA A 76 11.30 -11.15 8.69
N ASP A 77 11.49 -9.84 8.84
CA ASP A 77 10.71 -8.80 8.20
C ASP A 77 11.37 -8.30 6.92
N TYR A 78 10.54 -8.06 5.90
CA TYR A 78 10.98 -7.62 4.59
C TYR A 78 10.16 -6.45 4.05
N ALA A 79 10.82 -5.64 3.23
CA ALA A 79 10.19 -4.83 2.21
C ALA A 79 10.20 -5.63 0.91
N LEU A 80 9.01 -6.09 0.48
CA LEU A 80 8.78 -6.61 -0.87
C LEU A 80 8.64 -5.42 -1.81
N GLU A 81 9.62 -5.24 -2.70
CA GLU A 81 9.72 -4.05 -3.53
C GLU A 81 10.21 -4.37 -4.94
N ALA A 82 9.73 -3.61 -5.93
CA ALA A 82 10.33 -3.54 -7.24
C ALA A 82 11.32 -2.38 -7.27
N ILE A 83 12.60 -2.67 -7.48
CA ILE A 83 13.69 -1.68 -7.63
C ILE A 83 14.61 -2.14 -8.76
N GLY A 84 15.63 -1.38 -9.16
CA GLY A 84 16.45 -1.69 -10.37
C GLY A 84 17.11 -3.08 -10.47
N LYS A 85 17.05 -3.91 -9.43
CA LYS A 85 17.44 -5.34 -9.45
C LYS A 85 16.25 -6.31 -9.69
N GLY A 86 15.07 -5.78 -10.03
CA GLY A 86 13.80 -6.50 -10.12
C GLY A 86 12.99 -6.48 -8.81
N VAL A 87 11.97 -7.33 -8.75
CA VAL A 87 11.16 -7.56 -7.55
C VAL A 87 11.92 -8.44 -6.57
N VAL A 88 12.10 -7.95 -5.35
CA VAL A 88 12.95 -8.59 -4.34
C VAL A 88 12.35 -8.49 -2.94
N LEU A 89 12.79 -9.39 -2.07
CA LEU A 89 12.67 -9.23 -0.62
C LEU A 89 13.93 -8.52 -0.09
N THR A 90 13.81 -7.25 0.30
CA THR A 90 14.87 -6.52 0.99
C THR A 90 14.63 -6.63 2.51
N PRO A 91 15.61 -7.06 3.32
CA PRO A 91 15.45 -7.06 4.78
C PRO A 91 14.99 -5.69 5.29
N LEU A 92 13.99 -5.67 6.18
CA LEU A 92 13.37 -4.40 6.63
C LEU A 92 14.41 -3.43 7.20
N THR A 93 15.39 -3.93 7.94
CA THR A 93 16.50 -3.12 8.49
C THR A 93 17.33 -2.44 7.39
N ALA A 94 17.60 -3.14 6.29
CA ALA A 94 18.32 -2.60 5.14
C ALA A 94 17.48 -1.58 4.38
N PHE A 95 16.18 -1.85 4.22
CA PHE A 95 15.22 -0.91 3.64
C PHE A 95 15.16 0.39 4.45
N LEU A 96 14.88 0.31 5.75
CA LEU A 96 14.78 1.47 6.64
C LEU A 96 16.09 2.26 6.75
N ASN A 97 17.25 1.59 6.70
CA ASN A 97 18.54 2.28 6.65
C ASN A 97 18.71 3.09 5.36
N ARG A 98 18.25 2.56 4.21
CA ARG A 98 18.35 3.25 2.91
C ARG A 98 17.40 4.44 2.79
N THR A 99 16.32 4.46 3.57
CA THR A 99 15.32 5.55 3.54
C THR A 99 15.61 6.65 4.57
N LYS A 100 16.75 6.62 5.26
CA LYS A 100 17.12 7.65 6.23
C LYS A 100 17.34 9.01 5.58
N GLY A 101 16.76 10.05 6.16
CA GLY A 101 17.06 11.44 5.82
C GLY A 101 18.34 11.94 6.51
N LYS A 102 18.63 13.23 6.37
CA LYS A 102 19.80 13.90 6.98
C LYS A 102 19.89 13.74 8.49
N GLU A 103 18.75 13.64 9.20
CA GLU A 103 18.69 13.43 10.64
C GLU A 103 18.92 11.96 11.07
N GLY A 104 19.17 11.06 10.11
CA GLY A 104 19.46 9.65 10.37
C GLY A 104 18.23 8.81 10.72
N LYS A 105 17.02 9.37 10.61
CA LYS A 105 15.75 8.67 10.79
C LYS A 105 15.12 8.26 9.45
N PRO A 106 14.47 7.10 9.36
CA PRO A 106 13.74 6.69 8.15
C PRO A 106 12.63 7.68 7.80
N LEU A 107 12.59 8.13 6.55
CA LEU A 107 11.52 8.95 6.01
C LEU A 107 10.53 8.05 5.27
N VAL A 108 9.69 7.36 6.04
CA VAL A 108 8.69 6.41 5.52
C VAL A 108 7.32 6.73 6.11
N ALA A 109 6.33 6.93 5.25
CA ALA A 109 4.92 6.95 5.63
C ALA A 109 4.33 5.54 5.49
N VAL A 110 3.54 5.11 6.48
CA VAL A 110 2.94 3.78 6.53
C VAL A 110 1.47 3.87 6.15
N GLY A 111 1.06 3.10 5.15
CA GLY A 111 -0.31 2.98 4.69
C GLY A 111 -0.89 1.61 4.99
N ARG A 112 -2.08 1.55 5.59
CA ARG A 112 -2.84 0.31 5.76
C ARG A 112 -4.06 0.31 4.86
N VAL A 113 -4.32 -0.80 4.17
CA VAL A 113 -5.55 -0.97 3.38
C VAL A 113 -6.75 -1.11 4.34
N ILE A 114 -7.76 -0.25 4.18
CA ILE A 114 -8.92 -0.12 5.07
C ILE A 114 -10.26 -0.43 4.37
N VAL A 115 -10.19 -1.02 3.17
CA VAL A 115 -11.34 -1.48 2.39
C VAL A 115 -11.31 -3.01 2.30
N ASP A 116 -12.32 -3.60 1.66
CA ASP A 116 -12.32 -5.04 1.40
C ASP A 116 -11.07 -5.44 0.60
N CYS A 117 -10.30 -6.37 1.16
CA CYS A 117 -9.03 -6.83 0.61
C CYS A 117 -8.79 -8.26 1.11
N ASP A 118 -8.63 -9.20 0.17
CA ASP A 118 -8.12 -10.52 0.49
C ASP A 118 -6.59 -10.42 0.59
N MET A 119 -6.11 -10.12 1.80
CA MET A 119 -4.68 -9.92 2.01
C MET A 119 -3.85 -11.18 1.71
N ASN A 120 -4.40 -12.37 1.96
CA ASN A 120 -3.68 -13.62 1.71
C ASN A 120 -3.48 -13.83 0.20
N THR A 121 -4.53 -13.66 -0.59
CA THR A 121 -4.44 -13.73 -2.06
C THR A 121 -3.55 -12.61 -2.61
N SER A 122 -3.68 -11.40 -2.06
CA SER A 122 -2.87 -10.25 -2.46
C SER A 122 -1.38 -10.47 -2.25
N MET A 123 -0.97 -11.00 -1.10
CA MET A 123 0.44 -11.31 -0.83
C MET A 123 0.96 -12.48 -1.67
N LYS A 124 0.13 -13.49 -1.97
CA LYS A 124 0.50 -14.55 -2.93
C LYS A 124 0.78 -13.98 -4.31
N HIS A 125 -0.05 -13.05 -4.80
CA HIS A 125 0.21 -12.36 -6.05
C HIS A 125 1.52 -11.57 -5.99
N ALA A 126 1.72 -10.76 -4.95
CA ALA A 126 2.92 -9.96 -4.78
C ALA A 126 4.19 -10.81 -4.79
N LEU A 127 4.21 -11.92 -4.06
CA LEU A 127 5.33 -12.85 -4.01
C LEU A 127 5.56 -13.59 -5.33
N SER A 128 4.51 -13.83 -6.13
CA SER A 128 4.64 -14.45 -7.45
C SER A 128 5.46 -13.60 -8.45
N TYR A 129 5.56 -12.30 -8.19
CA TYR A 129 6.37 -11.39 -8.99
C TYR A 129 7.87 -11.42 -8.65
N LEU A 130 8.31 -12.12 -7.60
CA LEU A 130 9.72 -12.19 -7.23
C LEU A 130 10.62 -12.58 -8.41
N GLY A 131 11.67 -11.79 -8.61
CA GLY A 131 12.61 -11.95 -9.73
C GLY A 131 12.17 -11.32 -11.05
N ARG A 132 10.95 -10.78 -11.16
CA ARG A 132 10.52 -10.02 -12.34
C ARG A 132 11.41 -8.78 -12.52
N PRO A 133 11.90 -8.48 -13.74
CA PRO A 133 12.73 -7.31 -13.99
C PRO A 133 12.02 -5.99 -13.67
N TYR A 134 12.80 -4.96 -13.37
CA TYR A 134 12.27 -3.63 -13.07
C TYR A 134 11.87 -2.92 -14.35
N ASP A 135 10.68 -2.34 -14.37
CA ASP A 135 10.23 -1.51 -15.48
C ASP A 135 10.81 -0.09 -15.32
N HIS A 136 11.83 0.21 -16.13
CA HIS A 136 12.44 1.53 -16.18
C HIS A 136 11.65 2.54 -17.01
N PHE A 137 10.71 2.07 -17.84
CA PHE A 137 9.96 2.84 -18.81
C PHE A 137 8.50 3.08 -18.42
N TYR A 138 8.04 2.53 -17.28
CA TYR A 138 6.69 2.71 -16.75
C TYR A 138 5.60 2.42 -17.80
N MET A 139 5.79 1.34 -18.57
CA MET A 139 4.91 0.94 -19.66
C MET A 139 3.83 -0.04 -19.13
N PRO A 140 2.62 -0.03 -19.68
CA PRO A 140 1.51 -0.87 -19.22
C PRO A 140 1.62 -2.36 -19.64
N ASP A 141 2.83 -2.90 -19.78
CA ASP A 141 3.02 -4.30 -20.15
C ASP A 141 3.27 -5.22 -18.94
N ASP A 142 3.30 -6.53 -19.17
CA ASP A 142 3.44 -7.55 -18.12
C ASP A 142 4.84 -8.18 -18.07
N LYS A 143 5.84 -7.62 -18.76
CA LYS A 143 7.18 -8.23 -18.81
C LYS A 143 8.05 -7.76 -17.64
N GLU A 144 7.90 -6.49 -17.31
CA GLU A 144 8.64 -5.79 -16.26
C GLU A 144 7.63 -5.26 -15.24
N ILE A 145 8.10 -4.77 -14.08
CA ILE A 145 7.20 -4.16 -13.10
C ILE A 145 7.92 -3.11 -12.26
N TYR A 146 7.26 -1.99 -11.97
CA TYR A 146 7.76 -0.94 -11.07
C TYR A 146 6.99 -0.91 -9.75
N CYS A 147 7.42 -0.07 -8.81
CA CYS A 147 7.06 -0.19 -7.40
C CYS A 147 5.56 -0.07 -7.09
N SER A 148 4.87 0.93 -7.62
CA SER A 148 3.43 1.10 -7.43
C SER A 148 2.60 0.14 -8.29
N GLU A 149 3.12 -0.30 -9.44
CA GLU A 149 2.48 -1.32 -10.25
C GLU A 149 2.48 -2.68 -9.55
N LEU A 150 3.55 -3.02 -8.83
CA LEU A 150 3.59 -4.21 -7.97
C LEU A 150 2.43 -4.20 -6.96
N VAL A 151 2.16 -3.06 -6.34
CA VAL A 151 0.99 -2.91 -5.44
C VAL A 151 -0.31 -3.08 -6.22
N GLN A 152 -0.46 -2.36 -7.33
CA GLN A 152 -1.67 -2.38 -8.15
C GLN A 152 -2.04 -3.78 -8.66
N LYS A 153 -1.07 -4.51 -9.22
CA LYS A 153 -1.29 -5.85 -9.79
C LYS A 153 -1.45 -6.93 -8.74
N SER A 154 -1.11 -6.66 -7.48
CA SER A 154 -1.16 -7.66 -6.41
C SER A 154 -2.44 -7.60 -5.61
N PHE A 155 -2.88 -6.40 -5.21
CA PHE A 155 -3.95 -6.25 -4.22
C PHE A 155 -5.34 -6.45 -4.83
N VAL A 156 -6.07 -7.44 -4.30
CA VAL A 156 -7.42 -7.81 -4.74
C VAL A 156 -8.39 -7.93 -3.56
N ASP A 157 -9.67 -7.69 -3.82
CA ASP A 157 -10.75 -7.94 -2.87
C ASP A 157 -11.10 -9.44 -2.78
N HIS A 158 -12.05 -9.81 -1.91
CA HIS A 158 -12.48 -11.21 -1.76
C HIS A 158 -13.25 -11.77 -2.97
N HIS A 159 -13.55 -10.93 -3.97
CA HIS A 159 -14.12 -11.32 -5.25
C HIS A 159 -13.05 -11.43 -6.36
N GLY A 160 -11.78 -11.16 -6.04
CA GLY A 160 -10.67 -11.19 -6.98
C GLY A 160 -10.57 -9.94 -7.87
N LEU A 161 -11.29 -8.87 -7.55
CA LEU A 161 -11.20 -7.59 -8.28
C LEU A 161 -10.06 -6.73 -7.74
N PRO A 162 -9.37 -5.93 -8.57
CA PRO A 162 -8.30 -5.06 -8.11
C PRO A 162 -8.77 -4.03 -7.08
N VAL A 163 -8.05 -3.91 -5.96
CA VAL A 163 -8.28 -2.87 -4.94
C VAL A 163 -7.89 -1.48 -5.48
N PHE A 164 -6.79 -1.42 -6.24
CA PHE A 164 -6.26 -0.19 -6.80
C PHE A 164 -6.51 -0.13 -8.31
N PRO A 165 -7.26 0.87 -8.81
CA PRO A 165 -7.40 1.10 -10.23
C PRO A 165 -6.14 1.75 -10.82
N THR A 166 -5.94 1.60 -12.13
CA THR A 166 -4.97 2.41 -12.86
C THR A 166 -5.52 3.82 -13.11
N ILE A 167 -4.60 4.76 -13.32
CA ILE A 167 -4.88 6.13 -13.74
C ILE A 167 -4.15 6.41 -15.06
N PRO A 168 -4.57 7.42 -15.84
CA PRO A 168 -3.72 7.97 -16.89
C PRO A 168 -2.46 8.57 -16.26
N MET A 169 -1.28 8.05 -16.60
CA MET A 169 -0.01 8.53 -16.07
C MET A 169 0.32 9.92 -16.62
N SER A 170 0.79 10.80 -15.74
CA SER A 170 1.25 12.15 -16.09
C SER A 170 2.74 12.28 -15.80
N PHE A 171 3.46 12.90 -16.73
CA PHE A 171 4.88 13.24 -16.61
C PHE A 171 5.09 14.77 -16.55
N HIS A 172 4.03 15.50 -16.27
CA HIS A 172 3.99 16.96 -16.21
C HIS A 172 4.42 17.52 -14.86
N ASP A 173 5.11 18.67 -14.89
CA ASP A 173 5.32 19.51 -13.72
C ASP A 173 4.03 20.21 -13.27
N LYS A 174 4.14 20.95 -12.17
CA LYS A 174 3.04 21.79 -11.63
C LYS A 174 2.49 22.85 -12.59
N ASP A 175 3.25 23.20 -13.64
CA ASP A 175 2.88 24.20 -14.64
C ASP A 175 2.28 23.54 -15.90
N GLY A 176 2.06 22.22 -15.87
CA GLY A 176 1.42 21.45 -16.93
C GLY A 176 2.34 21.18 -18.12
N LYS A 177 3.67 21.19 -17.93
CA LYS A 177 4.65 20.84 -18.97
C LYS A 177 5.34 19.52 -18.66
N ILE A 178 5.46 18.64 -19.66
CA ILE A 178 6.26 17.41 -19.51
C ILE A 178 7.69 17.81 -19.11
N LEU A 179 8.18 17.24 -18.02
CA LEU A 179 9.51 17.52 -17.49
C LEU A 179 10.59 17.16 -18.51
N ASP A 180 11.61 18.02 -18.63
CA ASP A 180 12.70 17.79 -19.58
C ASP A 180 13.53 16.55 -19.25
N SER A 181 13.60 16.17 -17.96
CA SER A 181 14.21 14.91 -17.53
C SER A 181 13.54 13.70 -18.17
N TRP A 182 12.21 13.67 -18.23
CA TRP A 182 11.46 12.60 -18.88
C TRP A 182 11.67 12.61 -20.39
N LYS A 183 11.56 13.78 -21.04
CA LYS A 183 11.81 13.89 -22.49
C LYS A 183 13.21 13.37 -22.86
N GLN A 184 14.23 13.78 -22.11
CA GLN A 184 15.62 13.34 -22.35
C GLN A 184 15.78 11.84 -22.10
N PHE A 185 15.20 11.31 -21.02
CA PHE A 185 15.26 9.88 -20.70
C PHE A 185 14.67 9.02 -21.82
N TYR A 186 13.42 9.30 -22.25
CA TYR A 186 12.78 8.49 -23.30
C TYR A 186 13.45 8.71 -24.67
N ALA A 187 13.86 9.94 -25.00
CA ALA A 187 14.57 10.21 -26.25
C ALA A 187 15.91 9.46 -26.36
N PHE A 188 16.65 9.31 -25.25
CA PHE A 188 17.89 8.53 -25.21
C PHE A 188 17.68 7.07 -25.63
N TYR A 189 16.52 6.50 -25.30
CA TYR A 189 16.13 5.14 -25.69
C TYR A 189 15.30 5.07 -26.98
N HIS A 190 15.21 6.18 -27.73
CA HIS A 190 14.40 6.29 -28.96
C HIS A 190 12.91 5.97 -28.73
N ARG A 191 12.36 6.43 -27.61
CA ARG A 191 10.96 6.25 -27.20
C ARG A 191 10.26 7.58 -26.99
N GLU A 192 8.93 7.53 -27.05
CA GLU A 192 8.07 8.62 -26.60
C GLU A 192 7.77 8.49 -25.11
N VAL A 193 7.46 9.62 -24.46
CA VAL A 193 6.96 9.62 -23.08
C VAL A 193 5.56 8.99 -23.10
N PRO A 194 5.25 7.98 -22.26
CA PRO A 194 3.97 7.28 -22.25
C PRO A 194 2.89 8.11 -21.52
N GLU A 195 2.75 9.37 -21.92
CA GLU A 195 1.76 10.30 -21.34
C GLU A 195 0.34 9.80 -21.62
N GLY A 196 -0.47 9.69 -20.57
CA GLY A 196 -1.85 9.24 -20.64
C GLY A 196 -2.03 7.72 -20.68
N GLU A 197 -0.95 6.94 -20.80
CA GLU A 197 -1.03 5.48 -20.70
C GLU A 197 -1.48 5.04 -19.29
N PRO A 198 -2.22 3.93 -19.16
CA PRO A 198 -2.69 3.46 -17.87
C PRO A 198 -1.52 3.01 -16.99
N GLY A 199 -1.47 3.48 -15.75
CA GLY A 199 -0.44 3.09 -14.78
C GLY A 199 -0.80 3.53 -13.37
N THR A 200 0.19 3.56 -12.49
CA THR A 200 0.06 4.05 -11.12
C THR A 200 1.30 4.82 -10.70
N ASN A 201 1.22 5.55 -9.60
CA ASN A 201 2.42 6.11 -8.97
C ASN A 201 2.27 6.10 -7.45
N PRO A 202 3.37 6.04 -6.69
CA PRO A 202 3.30 5.91 -5.24
C PRO A 202 2.68 7.15 -4.58
N GLY A 203 2.80 8.33 -5.20
CA GLY A 203 2.11 9.54 -4.76
C GLY A 203 0.58 9.38 -4.78
N GLN A 204 0.01 8.91 -5.90
CA GLN A 204 -1.42 8.64 -6.01
C GLN A 204 -1.87 7.54 -5.05
N LEU A 205 -1.15 6.42 -4.95
CA LEU A 205 -1.51 5.34 -4.02
C LEU A 205 -1.57 5.83 -2.56
N SER A 206 -0.66 6.73 -2.16
CA SER A 206 -0.68 7.30 -0.80
C SER A 206 -1.91 8.16 -0.50
N ARG A 207 -2.64 8.62 -1.54
CA ARG A 207 -3.87 9.41 -1.43
C ARG A 207 -5.13 8.61 -1.71
N ASP A 208 -5.00 7.32 -2.05
CA ASP A 208 -6.15 6.50 -2.36
C ASP A 208 -7.02 6.31 -1.12
N LYS A 209 -8.34 6.44 -1.27
CA LYS A 209 -9.32 6.24 -0.18
C LYS A 209 -9.29 4.83 0.39
N ALA A 210 -8.74 3.86 -0.34
CA ALA A 210 -8.53 2.50 0.11
C ALA A 210 -7.46 2.39 1.19
N VAL A 211 -6.62 3.42 1.38
CA VAL A 211 -5.46 3.37 2.27
C VAL A 211 -5.54 4.48 3.32
N LYS A 212 -5.38 4.11 4.59
CA LYS A 212 -5.13 5.07 5.66
C LYS A 212 -3.63 5.22 5.84
N VAL A 213 -3.10 6.41 5.57
CA VAL A 213 -1.66 6.71 5.70
C VAL A 213 -1.37 7.52 6.96
N THR A 214 -0.30 7.16 7.66
CA THR A 214 0.24 7.86 8.82
C THR A 214 1.75 8.04 8.67
N TYR A 215 2.29 9.09 9.29
CA TYR A 215 3.73 9.35 9.30
C TYR A 215 4.12 10.25 10.46
N ALA A 216 5.32 10.00 10.99
CA ALA A 216 6.00 10.85 11.95
C ALA A 216 7.50 10.70 11.72
N PHE A 217 8.16 11.77 11.26
CA PHE A 217 9.59 11.80 10.96
C PHE A 217 10.40 12.30 12.18
#